data_AF-A6KJ74-F1
#
_entry.id   AF-A6KJ74-F1
#
_cell.length_a   1.000
_cell.length_b   1.000
_cell.length_c   1.000
_cell.angle_alpha   90.00
_cell.angle_beta   90.00
_cell.angle_gamma   90.00
#
_symmetry.space_group_name_H-M   'P 1'
#
loop_
_entity.id
_entity.type
_entity.pdbx_description
1 polymer ?
#
loop_
_entity_poly.entity_id
_entity_poly.type
_entity_poly.pdbx_seq_one_letter_code
_entity_poly.pdbx_strand_id
1 'polypeptide(L)'
;MTEEQLLDSFHLMAPSREDQPILWNAISTYSSMRAREITDLKKWKEPCQRELYKVLERLAAAQQKAGDEIYKFYLPNCNKNGFYHSKQCETSLDGEAGLCWCVYPWSGKKIPGSLETRGDPNCHQYFNVQN
;
A
#
# COMPACT_ATOMS: atom_id res chain seq x y z
N MET A 1 -13.13 -3.19 43.67
CA MET A 1 -12.57 -2.99 42.33
C MET A 1 -11.76 -4.22 42.02
N THR A 2 -12.34 -5.17 41.30
CA THR A 2 -11.71 -6.47 41.04
C THR A 2 -10.83 -6.39 39.79
N GLU A 3 -9.82 -7.23 39.73
CA GLU A 3 -8.83 -7.33 38.64
C GLU A 3 -9.51 -7.49 37.26
N GLU A 4 -10.70 -8.10 37.22
CA GLU A 4 -11.54 -8.24 36.03
C GLU A 4 -12.09 -6.91 35.51
N GLN A 5 -12.41 -5.93 36.37
CA GLN A 5 -12.94 -4.63 35.94
C GLN A 5 -11.86 -3.72 35.34
N LEU A 6 -10.60 -3.91 35.71
CA LEU A 6 -9.46 -3.20 35.12
C LEU A 6 -9.15 -3.73 33.72
N LEU A 7 -9.26 -5.05 33.51
CA LEU A 7 -9.03 -5.68 32.21
C LEU A 7 -10.10 -5.29 31.19
N ASP A 8 -11.38 -5.25 31.58
CA ASP A 8 -12.49 -4.83 30.71
C ASP A 8 -12.39 -3.36 30.29
N SER A 9 -11.86 -2.49 31.16
CA SER A 9 -11.66 -1.07 30.83
C SER A 9 -10.56 -0.84 29.79
N PHE A 10 -9.57 -1.73 29.70
CA PHE A 10 -8.46 -1.62 28.77
C PHE A 10 -8.82 -2.13 27.37
N HIS A 11 -9.78 -3.06 27.26
CA HIS A 11 -10.21 -3.64 25.99
C HIS A 11 -11.15 -2.74 25.16
N LEU A 12 -11.76 -1.71 25.76
CA LEU A 12 -12.73 -0.84 25.08
C LEU A 12 -12.11 0.44 24.45
N MET A 13 -10.79 0.64 24.54
CA MET A 13 -10.10 1.82 23.99
C MET A 13 -8.96 1.51 23.00
N ALA A 14 -8.88 0.29 22.48
CA ALA A 14 -7.98 -0.02 21.38
C ALA A 14 -8.83 -0.41 20.16
N PRO A 15 -8.80 0.35 19.04
CA PRO A 15 -9.37 -0.14 17.81
C PRO A 15 -8.68 -1.46 17.45
N SER A 16 -9.44 -2.39 16.89
CA SER A 16 -9.00 -3.74 16.53
C SER A 16 -7.63 -3.72 15.87
N ARG A 17 -6.64 -4.27 16.57
CA ARG A 17 -5.24 -4.41 16.17
C ARG A 17 -5.02 -5.29 14.91
N GLU A 18 -6.11 -5.70 14.25
CA GLU A 18 -6.15 -6.63 13.12
C GLU A 18 -6.08 -5.94 11.74
N ASP A 19 -6.28 -4.61 11.67
CA ASP A 19 -6.18 -3.88 10.39
C ASP A 19 -4.83 -3.14 10.21
N GLN A 20 -4.08 -2.92 11.29
CA GLN A 20 -2.69 -2.45 11.29
C GLN A 20 -1.60 -3.44 10.76
N PRO A 21 -1.83 -4.76 10.57
CA PRO A 21 -0.80 -5.69 10.11
C PRO A 21 -0.26 -5.37 8.72
N ILE A 22 -1.09 -4.90 7.78
CA ILE A 22 -0.65 -4.75 6.37
C ILE A 22 0.45 -3.68 6.26
N LEU A 23 0.20 -2.50 6.84
CA LEU A 23 1.18 -1.41 6.84
C LEU A 23 2.43 -1.79 7.65
N TRP A 24 2.25 -2.40 8.82
CA TRP A 24 3.37 -2.82 9.66
C TRP A 24 4.21 -3.92 8.99
N ASN A 25 3.59 -4.93 8.38
CA ASN A 25 4.27 -6.01 7.66
C ASN A 25 5.07 -5.48 6.47
N ALA A 26 4.50 -4.55 5.71
CA ALA A 26 5.18 -3.92 4.58
C ALA A 26 6.42 -3.14 5.03
N ILE A 27 6.28 -2.32 6.09
CA ILE A 27 7.38 -1.53 6.65
C ILE A 27 8.44 -2.40 7.33
N SER A 28 8.03 -3.42 8.09
CA SER A 28 8.93 -4.34 8.79
C SER A 28 9.75 -5.16 7.79
N THR A 29 9.11 -5.65 6.73
CA THR A 29 9.79 -6.34 5.63
C THR A 29 10.79 -5.41 4.94
N TYR A 30 10.37 -4.19 4.59
CA TYR A 30 11.26 -3.19 4.01
C TYR A 30 12.47 -2.89 4.90
N SER A 31 12.25 -2.68 6.19
CA SER A 31 13.30 -2.37 7.17
C SER A 31 14.29 -3.52 7.29
N SER A 32 13.80 -4.77 7.31
CA SER A 32 14.63 -5.98 7.30
C SER A 32 15.46 -6.11 6.03
N MET A 33 14.88 -5.81 4.86
CA MET A 33 15.63 -5.82 3.59
C MET A 33 16.68 -4.71 3.54
N ARG A 34 16.35 -3.52 4.07
CA ARG A 34 17.26 -2.37 4.15
C ARG A 34 18.45 -2.65 5.06
N ALA A 35 18.21 -3.25 6.23
CA ALA A 35 19.26 -3.63 7.17
C ALA A 35 20.25 -4.66 6.57
N ARG A 36 19.80 -5.47 5.61
CA ARG A 36 20.63 -6.44 4.88
C ARG A 36 21.28 -5.85 3.62
N GLU A 37 21.15 -4.55 3.39
CA GLU A 37 21.65 -3.83 2.20
C GLU A 37 21.10 -4.38 0.85
N ILE A 38 20.01 -5.14 0.89
CA ILE A 38 19.40 -5.75 -0.31
C ILE A 38 18.70 -4.69 -1.16
N THR A 39 18.30 -3.57 -0.55
CA THR A 39 17.49 -2.51 -1.15
C THR A 39 18.29 -1.45 -1.89
N ASP A 40 19.51 -1.75 -2.37
CA ASP A 40 20.30 -0.76 -3.12
C ASP A 40 19.46 -0.20 -4.28
N LEU A 41 18.93 1.02 -4.11
CA LEU A 41 17.90 1.60 -4.99
C LEU A 41 18.40 1.73 -6.43
N LYS A 42 19.72 1.73 -6.61
CA LYS A 42 20.42 1.70 -7.88
C LYS A 42 20.28 0.37 -8.63
N LYS A 43 19.99 -0.72 -7.91
CA LYS A 43 19.83 -2.09 -8.46
C LYS A 43 18.46 -2.32 -9.08
N TRP A 44 17.41 -1.66 -8.59
CA TRP A 44 16.05 -1.78 -9.12
C TRP A 44 15.91 -0.93 -10.39
N LYS A 45 15.91 -1.61 -11.55
CA LYS A 45 15.87 -0.95 -12.86
C LYS A 45 14.45 -0.52 -13.22
N GLU A 46 13.47 -1.25 -12.72
CA GLU A 46 12.09 -1.23 -13.18
C GLU A 46 11.26 -0.20 -12.41
N PRO A 47 10.33 0.49 -13.09
CA PRO A 47 9.78 1.75 -12.60
C PRO A 47 8.85 1.57 -11.38
N CYS A 48 8.00 0.55 -11.36
CA CYS A 48 7.13 0.26 -10.21
C CYS A 48 7.97 -0.23 -9.03
N GLN A 49 8.90 -1.14 -9.34
CA GLN A 49 10.05 -1.54 -8.51
C GLN A 49 10.56 -0.41 -7.60
N ARG A 50 11.09 0.59 -8.30
CA ARG A 50 11.74 1.75 -7.70
C ARG A 50 10.77 2.64 -6.93
N GLU A 51 9.55 2.84 -7.43
CA GLU A 51 8.55 3.64 -6.73
C GLU A 51 8.13 2.98 -5.42
N LEU A 52 7.87 1.67 -5.44
CA LEU A 52 7.47 0.88 -4.27
C LEU A 52 8.45 1.08 -3.10
N TYR A 53 9.75 0.98 -3.34
CA TYR A 53 10.75 1.20 -2.28
C TYR A 53 10.78 2.64 -1.76
N LYS A 54 10.59 3.63 -2.61
CA LYS A 54 10.51 5.04 -2.18
C LYS A 54 9.27 5.29 -1.32
N VAL A 55 8.15 4.68 -1.68
CA VAL A 55 6.90 4.74 -0.90
C VAL A 55 7.10 4.07 0.46
N LEU A 56 7.68 2.87 0.50
CA LEU A 56 7.98 2.16 1.74
C LEU A 56 8.91 2.95 2.67
N GLU A 57 9.94 3.61 2.12
CA GLU A 57 10.83 4.49 2.90
C GLU A 57 10.06 5.66 3.53
N ARG A 58 9.17 6.30 2.76
CA ARG A 58 8.35 7.41 3.26
C ARG A 58 7.37 6.95 4.33
N LEU A 59 6.72 5.81 4.14
CA LEU A 59 5.79 5.24 5.11
C LEU A 59 6.50 4.84 6.40
N ALA A 60 7.68 4.24 6.31
CA ALA A 60 8.52 3.91 7.47
C ALA A 60 8.94 5.17 8.25
N ALA A 61 9.28 6.26 7.56
CA ALA A 61 9.61 7.53 8.18
C ALA A 61 8.38 8.24 8.80
N ALA A 62 7.20 8.12 8.17
CA ALA A 62 5.96 8.67 8.68
C ALA A 62 5.50 7.95 9.95
N GLN A 63 5.55 6.62 9.98
CA GLN A 63 5.21 5.81 11.17
C GLN A 63 6.09 6.15 12.39
N GLN A 64 7.36 6.51 12.20
CA GLN A 64 8.24 6.93 13.30
C GLN A 64 7.91 8.33 13.85
N LYS A 65 7.21 9.16 13.07
CA LYS A 65 6.90 10.56 13.40
C LYS A 65 5.44 10.77 13.83
N ALA A 66 4.54 9.91 13.40
CA ALA A 66 3.11 10.06 13.62
C ALA A 66 2.68 9.40 14.93
N GLY A 67 2.03 10.19 15.79
CA GLY A 67 1.05 9.68 16.75
C GLY A 67 -0.33 9.44 16.12
N ASP A 68 -0.51 9.82 14.85
CA ASP A 68 -1.75 9.66 14.08
C ASP A 68 -1.75 8.34 13.30
N GLU A 69 -2.88 7.65 13.35
CA GLU A 69 -3.10 6.38 12.64
C GLU A 69 -3.26 6.62 11.11
N ILE A 70 -2.44 5.93 10.32
CA ILE A 70 -2.53 5.95 8.85
C ILE A 70 -3.59 4.92 8.43
N TYR A 71 -4.79 5.38 8.09
CA TYR A 71 -5.88 4.49 7.67
C TYR A 71 -5.95 4.25 6.15
N LYS A 72 -5.38 5.15 5.35
CA LYS A 72 -5.38 5.07 3.88
C LYS A 72 -4.01 5.47 3.33
N PHE A 73 -3.47 4.67 2.43
CA PHE A 73 -2.19 4.94 1.78
C PHE A 73 -2.09 4.24 0.43
N TYR A 74 -1.20 4.73 -0.44
CA TYR A 74 -0.92 4.09 -1.72
C TYR A 74 0.33 3.22 -1.61
N LEU A 75 0.23 1.95 -2.04
CA LEU A 75 1.35 1.05 -2.26
C LEU A 75 1.30 0.59 -3.73
N PRO A 76 2.29 0.94 -4.57
CA PRO A 76 2.28 0.55 -5.97
C PRO A 76 2.13 -0.96 -6.16
N ASN A 77 1.09 -1.37 -6.88
CA ASN A 77 0.85 -2.75 -7.23
C ASN A 77 1.75 -3.14 -8.42
N CYS A 78 2.88 -3.76 -8.12
CA CYS A 78 3.86 -4.18 -9.11
C CYS A 78 3.67 -5.64 -9.51
N ASN A 79 3.87 -5.94 -10.79
CA ASN A 79 3.99 -7.31 -11.26
C ASN A 79 5.39 -7.87 -10.98
N LYS A 80 5.57 -9.18 -11.21
CA LYS A 80 6.84 -9.90 -10.97
C LYS A 80 8.05 -9.36 -11.75
N ASN A 81 7.80 -8.62 -12.83
CA ASN A 81 8.85 -8.01 -13.66
C ASN A 81 9.16 -6.58 -13.20
N GLY A 82 8.62 -6.10 -12.07
CA GLY A 82 8.88 -4.77 -11.54
C GLY A 82 8.16 -3.62 -12.27
N PHE A 83 7.20 -3.93 -13.15
CA PHE A 83 6.31 -2.98 -13.82
C PHE A 83 4.95 -2.89 -13.12
N TYR A 84 4.15 -1.88 -13.44
CA TYR A 84 2.85 -1.68 -12.80
C TYR A 84 1.84 -2.71 -13.32
N HIS A 85 1.00 -3.23 -12.43
CA HIS A 85 -0.29 -3.75 -12.84
C HIS A 85 -1.17 -2.61 -13.38
N SER A 86 -2.01 -2.90 -14.38
CA SER A 86 -2.88 -1.89 -14.98
C SER A 86 -3.87 -1.29 -13.99
N LYS A 87 -4.35 -2.08 -13.02
CA LYS A 87 -5.17 -1.64 -11.90
C LYS A 87 -4.28 -1.28 -10.71
N GLN A 88 -4.38 -0.03 -10.25
CA GLN A 88 -3.77 0.46 -9.02
C GLN A 88 -4.88 0.83 -8.03
N CYS A 89 -4.62 0.66 -6.74
CA CYS A 89 -5.58 0.95 -5.69
C CYS A 89 -4.89 1.57 -4.47
N GLU A 90 -5.62 2.41 -3.75
CA GLU A 90 -5.30 2.71 -2.36
C GLU A 90 -5.47 1.45 -1.50
N THR A 91 -4.61 1.32 -0.50
CA THR A 91 -4.79 0.40 0.62
C THR A 91 -5.58 1.12 1.71
N SER A 92 -6.65 0.47 2.17
CA SER A 92 -7.51 0.94 3.28
C SER A 92 -7.36 -0.02 4.45
N LEU A 93 -7.21 0.52 5.66
CA LEU A 93 -7.13 -0.23 6.92
C LEU A 93 -8.40 -0.04 7.78
N ASP A 94 -9.44 0.59 7.24
CA ASP A 94 -10.72 0.87 7.93
C ASP A 94 -11.86 0.00 7.39
N GLY A 95 -11.53 -1.06 6.64
CA GLY A 95 -12.49 -1.97 6.01
C GLY A 95 -13.17 -1.42 4.74
N GLU A 96 -13.00 -0.15 4.42
CA GLU A 96 -13.54 0.44 3.19
C GLU A 96 -12.76 -0.03 1.95
N ALA A 97 -13.46 -0.24 0.84
CA ALA A 97 -12.78 -0.53 -0.43
C ALA A 97 -11.94 0.69 -0.86
N GLY A 98 -10.65 0.47 -1.08
CA GLY A 98 -9.73 1.49 -1.56
C GLY A 98 -10.14 2.05 -2.92
N LEU A 99 -9.78 3.31 -3.17
CA LEU A 99 -9.99 3.95 -4.46
C LEU A 99 -9.04 3.34 -5.49
N CYS A 100 -9.56 2.90 -6.63
CA CYS A 100 -8.80 2.25 -7.69
C CYS A 100 -8.89 3.00 -9.01
N TRP A 101 -7.80 2.99 -9.78
CA TRP A 101 -7.67 3.64 -11.09
C TRP A 101 -6.83 2.80 -12.06
N CYS A 102 -6.87 3.16 -13.34
CA CYS A 102 -6.08 2.50 -14.38
C CYS A 102 -4.81 3.27 -14.73
N VAL A 103 -3.70 2.56 -14.89
CA VAL A 103 -2.40 3.11 -15.29
C VAL A 103 -1.80 2.36 -16.47
N TYR A 104 -0.88 3.02 -17.17
CA TYR A 104 -0.03 2.37 -18.17
C TYR A 104 1.05 1.50 -17.50
N PRO A 105 1.14 0.18 -17.79
CA PRO A 105 2.07 -0.74 -17.11
C PRO A 105 3.53 -0.31 -17.12
N TRP A 106 3.99 0.36 -18.18
CA TRP A 106 5.40 0.76 -18.34
C TRP A 106 5.77 2.04 -17.57
N SER A 107 4.80 2.87 -17.16
CA SER A 107 5.08 4.18 -16.57
C SER A 107 4.38 4.47 -15.25
N GLY A 108 3.29 3.76 -14.94
CA GLY A 108 2.46 4.04 -13.77
C GLY A 108 1.60 5.30 -13.91
N LYS A 109 1.68 6.00 -15.06
CA LYS A 109 0.83 7.16 -15.33
C LYS A 109 -0.62 6.71 -15.50
N LYS A 110 -1.54 7.43 -14.85
CA LYS A 110 -2.98 7.23 -15.00
C LYS A 110 -3.39 7.37 -16.47
N ILE A 111 -4.24 6.48 -16.93
CA ILE A 111 -4.80 6.52 -18.30
C ILE A 111 -5.83 7.66 -18.35
N PRO A 112 -5.70 8.66 -19.23
CA PRO A 112 -6.68 9.72 -19.37
C PRO A 112 -8.07 9.17 -19.69
N GLY A 113 -9.10 9.71 -19.03
CA GLY A 113 -10.49 9.26 -19.19
C GLY A 113 -10.82 7.92 -18.51
N SER A 114 -9.87 7.27 -17.86
CA SER A 114 -10.16 6.05 -17.10
C SER A 114 -10.93 6.34 -15.81
N LEU A 115 -11.87 5.44 -15.50
CA LEU A 115 -12.69 5.50 -14.29
C LEU A 115 -11.81 5.38 -13.03
N GLU A 116 -12.18 6.17 -12.02
CA GLU A 116 -11.68 6.03 -10.65
C GLU A 116 -12.87 5.64 -9.77
N THR A 117 -12.76 4.50 -9.09
CA THR A 117 -13.89 3.91 -8.33
C THR A 117 -13.40 3.08 -7.16
N ARG A 118 -14.25 2.92 -6.13
CA ARG A 118 -14.01 1.93 -5.08
C ARG A 118 -14.36 0.55 -5.64
N GLY A 119 -13.36 -0.30 -5.86
CA GLY A 119 -13.54 -1.62 -6.50
C GLY A 119 -12.85 -1.72 -7.86
N ASP A 120 -13.43 -2.43 -8.83
CA ASP A 120 -12.78 -2.68 -10.12
C ASP A 120 -13.09 -1.58 -11.19
N PRO A 121 -12.10 -0.80 -11.65
CA PRO A 121 -12.27 0.16 -12.74
C PRO A 121 -12.28 -0.47 -14.15
N ASN A 122 -12.29 -1.81 -14.27
CA ASN A 122 -12.32 -2.56 -15.52
C ASN A 122 -11.17 -2.19 -16.48
N CYS A 123 -9.92 -2.19 -16.00
CA CYS A 123 -8.79 -1.68 -16.78
C CYS A 123 -8.50 -2.44 -18.08
N HIS A 124 -8.98 -3.68 -18.23
CA HIS A 124 -8.80 -4.47 -19.44
C HIS A 124 -9.33 -3.77 -20.71
N GLN A 125 -10.39 -2.95 -20.58
CA GLN A 125 -10.98 -2.24 -21.72
C GLN A 125 -9.99 -1.29 -22.43
N TYR A 126 -8.98 -0.77 -21.73
CA TYR A 126 -8.01 0.17 -22.30
C TYR A 126 -6.85 -0.51 -23.04
N PHE A 127 -6.73 -1.83 -22.92
CA PHE A 127 -5.65 -2.61 -23.53
C PHE A 127 -6.16 -3.62 -24.57
N ASN A 128 -7.47 -3.80 -24.69
CA ASN A 128 -8.11 -4.72 -25.63
C ASN A 128 -8.40 -4.10 -27.01
N VAL A 129 -7.74 -2.99 -27.38
CA VAL A 129 -7.83 -2.43 -28.74
C VAL A 129 -6.73 -3.05 -29.62
N GLN A 130 -6.82 -4.35 -29.86
CA GLN A 130 -6.15 -5.03 -30.98
C GLN A 130 -7.07 -6.12 -31.52
N ASN A 131 -8.02 -5.71 -32.36
CA ASN A 131 -8.60 -6.54 -33.41
C ASN A 131 -9.01 -5.63 -34.55
#